data_AF-A0A9R0TEV6-F1
#
_entry.id   AF-A0A9R0TEV6-F1
#
_cell.length_a   1.000
_cell.length_b   1.000
_cell.length_c   1.000
_cell.angle_alpha   90.00
_cell.angle_beta   90.00
_cell.angle_gamma   90.00
#
_symmetry.space_group_name_H-M   'P 1'
#
loop_
_entity.id
_entity.type
_entity.pdbx_description
1 polymer ?
#
loop_
_entity_poly.entity_id
_entity_poly.type
_entity_poly.pdbx_seq_one_letter_code
_entity_poly.pdbx_strand_id
1 'polypeptide(L)'
;MEASSCLRYQVCGFGLSWIWLCLLLLHLLQNCSLVLSDSPYLVGMGSYDITGPAADVNMMGYANAEQVTSGIHFRLKSRAFIVAEPDDGKRAVFVNLDACMASQLVNIKVLDRLKARYGDLYNENNVAISGIHTHAGPGGYLQYVVYIITSLGFVRQSFDVIVDGIEQSIVEAHNNLRPGKIYVNKGDLLDAGVNRSPSGYLNNPAEERSKYRYNVDKEMTLVKFVDDEFGPVGSFNWFATHGTSMSRTNSLISGDNKGAAARFMEDWAEQNGLPKHTAHANSNDFGSLHLPRRVSTIIPEPDEITDDLMQLASSYKASGGRILASSNITRRIRNTQENSAKFVSAFCQSNCGDVSPNVLGAFCIDTNLPCDFNHSTCNGKNELCYGRGPGYPNEFESTRIIGDRQFLKAVDLFNSASEELQGKIDYRHTYLDFSQLEVSVSTSTGGQQVVKTCPAAMGFSFAAGTTDGPGAFDFKQGDDKGNPFWRLVGGILKKPGKEQVDCQAPKPILLDTGEMKEPYDWALRYFPFRS
;
A
#
# COMPACT_ATOMS: atom_id res chain seq x y z
N MET A 1 -81.89 -9.77 -68.06
CA MET A 1 -80.73 -10.36 -67.36
C MET A 1 -79.55 -9.44 -67.59
N GLU A 2 -78.66 -9.41 -66.60
CA GLU A 2 -77.36 -8.75 -66.53
C GLU A 2 -77.31 -7.27 -66.09
N ALA A 3 -76.31 -7.06 -65.23
CA ALA A 3 -76.16 -6.03 -64.22
C ALA A 3 -75.07 -5.04 -64.62
N SER A 4 -75.09 -3.84 -64.04
CA SER A 4 -73.85 -3.09 -63.84
C SER A 4 -73.95 -2.15 -62.64
N SER A 5 -73.07 -2.36 -61.67
CA SER A 5 -72.88 -1.59 -60.45
C SER A 5 -71.94 -0.40 -60.68
N CYS A 6 -72.30 0.77 -60.17
CA CYS A 6 -71.47 1.98 -60.21
C CYS A 6 -70.73 2.14 -58.86
N LEU A 7 -69.39 2.03 -58.84
CA LEU A 7 -68.55 2.31 -57.67
C LEU A 7 -68.22 3.81 -57.61
N ARG A 8 -68.48 4.44 -56.45
CA ARG A 8 -67.96 5.77 -56.10
C ARG A 8 -66.61 5.62 -55.39
N TYR A 9 -65.61 6.39 -55.82
CA TYR A 9 -64.34 6.58 -55.12
C TYR A 9 -64.54 7.40 -53.84
N GLN A 10 -64.06 6.89 -52.71
CA GLN A 10 -64.03 7.56 -51.42
C GLN A 10 -62.56 7.94 -51.13
N VAL A 11 -62.27 9.25 -51.10
CA VAL A 11 -60.95 9.78 -50.76
C VAL A 11 -60.79 9.69 -49.23
N CYS A 12 -59.85 8.88 -48.77
CA CYS A 12 -59.46 8.79 -47.36
C CYS A 12 -58.78 10.09 -46.92
N GLY A 13 -59.41 10.83 -46.01
CA GLY A 13 -58.77 11.92 -45.28
C GLY A 13 -57.80 11.36 -44.24
N PHE A 14 -56.50 11.48 -44.49
CA PHE A 14 -55.49 11.33 -43.44
C PHE A 14 -55.64 12.51 -42.46
N GLY A 15 -56.16 12.21 -41.27
CA GLY A 15 -56.54 13.21 -40.29
C GLY A 15 -55.34 13.97 -39.71
N LEU A 16 -55.51 15.29 -39.56
CA LEU A 16 -54.57 16.20 -38.89
C LEU A 16 -54.00 15.64 -37.56
N SER A 17 -54.75 14.77 -36.87
CA SER A 17 -54.35 14.10 -35.62
C SER A 17 -52.99 13.38 -35.71
N TRP A 18 -52.67 12.75 -36.84
CA TRP A 18 -51.38 12.04 -36.99
C TRP A 18 -50.19 13.00 -37.09
N ILE A 19 -50.39 14.18 -37.68
CA ILE A 19 -49.34 15.20 -37.80
C ILE A 19 -49.04 15.80 -36.42
N TRP A 20 -50.08 16.06 -35.62
CA TRP A 20 -49.92 16.54 -34.24
C TRP A 20 -49.27 15.49 -33.34
N LEU A 21 -49.58 14.20 -33.51
CA LEU A 21 -48.92 13.12 -32.76
C LEU A 21 -47.43 13.00 -33.10
N CYS A 22 -47.08 13.09 -34.39
CA CYS A 22 -45.68 13.06 -34.84
C CYS A 22 -44.90 14.30 -34.36
N LEU A 23 -45.52 15.48 -34.38
CA LEU A 23 -44.91 16.71 -33.86
C LEU A 23 -44.74 16.66 -32.33
N LEU A 24 -45.70 16.10 -31.60
CA LEU A 24 -45.60 15.90 -30.15
C LEU A 24 -44.50 14.89 -29.81
N LEU A 25 -44.38 13.79 -30.57
CA LEU A 25 -43.29 12.81 -30.44
C LEU A 25 -41.93 13.42 -30.77
N LEU A 26 -41.82 14.25 -31.81
CA LEU A 26 -40.59 14.98 -32.12
C LEU A 26 -40.24 16.00 -31.02
N HIS A 27 -41.23 16.68 -30.45
CA HIS A 27 -40.99 17.62 -29.34
C HIS A 27 -40.63 16.89 -28.04
N LEU A 28 -41.23 15.73 -27.78
CA LEU A 28 -40.86 14.86 -26.67
C LEU A 28 -39.46 14.28 -26.86
N LEU A 29 -39.05 13.95 -28.09
CA LEU A 29 -37.69 13.48 -28.40
C LEU A 29 -36.65 14.62 -28.35
N GLN A 30 -37.02 15.86 -28.72
CA GLN A 30 -36.15 17.03 -28.61
C GLN A 30 -36.02 17.58 -27.18
N ASN A 31 -37.04 17.38 -26.33
CA ASN A 31 -36.99 17.72 -24.90
C ASN A 31 -36.48 16.55 -24.04
N CYS A 32 -36.28 15.37 -24.62
CA CYS A 32 -35.53 14.28 -24.01
C CYS A 32 -34.04 14.46 -24.31
N SER A 33 -33.50 15.65 -24.01
CA SER A 33 -32.12 15.73 -23.58
C SER A 33 -32.08 14.90 -22.30
N LEU A 34 -31.66 13.63 -22.39
CA LEU A 34 -31.11 12.96 -21.23
C LEU A 34 -30.11 13.95 -20.65
N VAL A 35 -30.45 14.56 -19.51
CA VAL A 35 -29.47 15.23 -18.67
C VAL A 35 -28.62 14.09 -18.12
N LEU A 36 -27.72 13.58 -18.95
CA LEU A 36 -26.51 12.93 -18.48
C LEU A 36 -25.87 14.01 -17.60
N SER A 37 -26.04 13.86 -16.29
CA SER A 37 -25.25 14.62 -15.34
C SER A 37 -23.82 14.32 -15.69
N ASP A 38 -23.12 15.28 -16.30
CA ASP A 38 -21.74 15.11 -16.70
C ASP A 38 -20.94 14.74 -15.46
N SER A 39 -20.26 13.60 -15.51
CA SER A 39 -19.54 13.13 -14.33
C SER A 39 -18.39 14.08 -14.03
N PRO A 40 -18.21 14.49 -12.76
CA PRO A 40 -17.24 15.52 -12.42
C PRO A 40 -15.79 15.08 -12.67
N TYR A 41 -15.54 13.77 -12.81
CA TYR A 41 -14.21 13.22 -13.03
C TYR A 41 -14.21 12.07 -14.05
N LEU A 42 -13.02 11.81 -14.58
CA LEU A 42 -12.62 10.53 -15.11
C LEU A 42 -11.85 9.77 -14.03
N VAL A 43 -12.19 8.50 -13.81
CA VAL A 43 -11.51 7.59 -12.88
C VAL A 43 -10.91 6.41 -13.63
N GLY A 44 -9.70 6.01 -13.28
CA GLY A 44 -8.99 4.93 -13.95
C GLY A 44 -8.10 4.16 -12.98
N MET A 45 -8.23 2.83 -12.98
CA MET A 45 -7.54 1.94 -12.04
C MET A 45 -6.74 0.88 -12.79
N GLY A 46 -5.57 0.51 -12.24
CA GLY A 46 -4.67 -0.49 -12.83
C GLY A 46 -3.89 -1.24 -11.75
N SER A 47 -3.52 -2.49 -12.03
CA SER A 47 -2.85 -3.35 -11.04
C SER A 47 -1.88 -4.31 -11.71
N TYR A 48 -0.60 -4.19 -11.38
CA TYR A 48 0.46 -4.97 -11.99
C TYR A 48 1.34 -5.67 -10.95
N ASP A 49 1.98 -6.78 -11.35
CA ASP A 49 2.89 -7.54 -10.49
C ASP A 49 4.24 -6.83 -10.29
N ILE A 50 4.69 -6.73 -9.05
CA ILE A 50 6.02 -6.19 -8.67
C ILE A 50 6.85 -7.18 -7.85
N THR A 51 6.50 -8.47 -7.90
CA THR A 51 7.19 -9.51 -7.13
C THR A 51 8.63 -9.68 -7.62
N GLY A 52 9.58 -9.31 -6.76
CA GLY A 52 11.02 -9.49 -7.01
C GLY A 52 11.52 -10.93 -6.83
N PRO A 53 12.84 -11.11 -6.69
CA PRO A 53 13.46 -12.43 -6.60
C PRO A 53 12.99 -13.21 -5.36
N ALA A 54 12.45 -14.40 -5.61
CA ALA A 54 11.89 -15.28 -4.57
C ALA A 54 12.92 -16.13 -3.82
N ALA A 55 14.20 -16.04 -4.21
CA ALA A 55 15.31 -16.75 -3.58
C ALA A 55 16.54 -15.85 -3.51
N ASP A 56 17.40 -16.08 -2.52
CA ASP A 56 18.76 -15.52 -2.39
C ASP A 56 18.85 -13.99 -2.35
N VAL A 57 17.77 -13.31 -1.94
CA VAL A 57 17.76 -11.85 -1.74
C VAL A 57 17.29 -11.51 -0.34
N ASN A 58 18.05 -10.67 0.37
CA ASN A 58 17.64 -10.17 1.69
C ASN A 58 16.31 -9.41 1.63
N MET A 59 15.46 -9.63 2.61
CA MET A 59 14.18 -8.94 2.72
C MET A 59 14.37 -7.52 3.23
N MET A 60 13.53 -6.59 2.78
CA MET A 60 13.56 -5.19 3.20
C MET A 60 12.66 -4.95 4.40
N GLY A 61 13.20 -4.33 5.45
CA GLY A 61 12.43 -3.89 6.62
C GLY A 61 13.18 -4.14 7.93
N TYR A 62 13.37 -5.40 8.29
CA TYR A 62 13.96 -5.80 9.57
C TYR A 62 15.48 -5.59 9.68
N ALA A 63 16.16 -5.27 8.57
CA ALA A 63 17.62 -5.16 8.51
C ALA A 63 18.34 -6.40 9.08
N ASN A 64 17.76 -7.58 8.84
CA ASN A 64 18.27 -8.87 9.29
C ASN A 64 19.03 -9.57 8.15
N ALA A 65 20.35 -9.72 8.30
CA ALA A 65 21.19 -10.36 7.28
C ALA A 65 20.84 -11.83 7.03
N GLU A 66 20.23 -12.51 8.01
CA GLU A 66 19.78 -13.90 7.90
C GLU A 66 18.40 -14.02 7.24
N GLN A 67 17.66 -12.92 7.11
CA GLN A 67 16.34 -12.92 6.50
C GLN A 67 16.46 -12.80 4.97
N VAL A 68 16.51 -13.96 4.33
CA VAL A 68 16.67 -14.11 2.88
C VAL A 68 15.41 -14.73 2.30
N THR A 69 14.96 -14.25 1.14
CA THR A 69 13.82 -14.85 0.44
C THR A 69 14.11 -16.32 0.11
N SER A 70 13.13 -17.20 0.34
CA SER A 70 13.21 -18.63 0.02
C SER A 70 11.89 -19.20 -0.51
N GLY A 71 11.01 -18.33 -1.02
CA GLY A 71 9.71 -18.68 -1.55
C GLY A 71 8.75 -17.49 -1.61
N ILE A 72 7.50 -17.79 -1.93
CA ILE A 72 6.41 -16.81 -2.05
C ILE A 72 5.21 -17.33 -1.27
N HIS A 73 4.71 -16.55 -0.32
CA HIS A 73 3.41 -16.75 0.30
C HIS A 73 2.31 -16.26 -0.65
N PHE A 74 2.38 -14.98 -1.05
CA PHE A 74 1.59 -14.44 -2.17
C PHE A 74 2.33 -13.27 -2.84
N ARG A 75 1.96 -13.01 -4.10
CA ARG A 75 2.62 -12.00 -4.95
C ARG A 75 2.34 -10.57 -4.50
N LEU A 76 3.29 -9.68 -4.82
CA LEU A 76 3.26 -8.25 -4.55
C LEU A 76 2.70 -7.48 -5.74
N LYS A 77 1.88 -6.45 -5.51
CA LYS A 77 1.27 -5.64 -6.56
C LYS A 77 1.62 -4.15 -6.46
N SER A 78 1.72 -3.50 -7.62
CA SER A 78 1.58 -2.05 -7.78
C SER A 78 0.14 -1.76 -8.18
N ARG A 79 -0.54 -0.88 -7.44
CA ARG A 79 -1.93 -0.49 -7.69
C ARG A 79 -2.01 1.01 -7.95
N ALA A 80 -2.39 1.39 -9.16
CA ALA A 80 -2.46 2.78 -9.60
C ALA A 80 -3.92 3.25 -9.67
N PHE A 81 -4.14 4.48 -9.22
CA PHE A 81 -5.40 5.19 -9.23
C PHE A 81 -5.18 6.54 -9.92
N ILE A 82 -5.92 6.80 -10.99
CA ILE A 82 -5.90 8.05 -11.72
C ILE A 82 -7.26 8.71 -11.56
N VAL A 83 -7.25 9.98 -11.16
CA VAL A 83 -8.41 10.86 -11.22
C VAL A 83 -8.04 12.02 -12.13
N ALA A 84 -8.90 12.32 -13.10
CA ALA A 84 -8.74 13.43 -14.02
C ALA A 84 -10.01 14.27 -14.11
N GLU A 85 -9.87 15.57 -14.31
CA GLU A 85 -10.95 16.42 -14.77
C GLU A 85 -11.29 16.10 -16.24
N PRO A 86 -12.54 16.28 -16.69
CA PRO A 86 -12.93 16.17 -18.10
C PRO A 86 -12.16 17.15 -19.01
N ASP A 87 -12.32 17.01 -20.34
CA ASP A 87 -11.78 17.93 -21.36
C ASP A 87 -10.27 18.22 -21.26
N ASP A 88 -9.47 17.17 -21.02
CA ASP A 88 -8.01 17.26 -20.84
C ASP A 88 -7.57 18.16 -19.66
N GLY A 89 -8.43 18.30 -18.64
CA GLY A 89 -8.13 19.02 -17.41
C GLY A 89 -7.05 18.35 -16.54
N LYS A 90 -6.89 18.88 -15.32
CA LYS A 90 -5.85 18.39 -14.40
C LYS A 90 -6.09 16.92 -14.08
N ARG A 91 -5.01 16.19 -13.82
CA ARG A 91 -5.06 14.80 -13.36
C ARG A 91 -4.01 14.53 -12.31
N ALA A 92 -4.32 13.61 -11.42
CA ALA A 92 -3.44 13.11 -10.38
C ALA A 92 -3.38 11.58 -10.44
N VAL A 93 -2.21 11.02 -10.14
CA VAL A 93 -1.93 9.59 -10.06
C VAL A 93 -1.40 9.27 -8.68
N PHE A 94 -2.02 8.31 -8.02
CA PHE A 94 -1.47 7.68 -6.82
C PHE A 94 -1.17 6.22 -7.10
N VAL A 95 0.03 5.77 -6.73
CA VAL A 95 0.45 4.38 -6.81
C VAL A 95 0.75 3.85 -5.41
N ASN A 96 0.05 2.77 -5.03
CA ASN A 96 0.31 2.03 -3.80
C ASN A 96 1.03 0.71 -4.12
N LEU A 97 2.19 0.50 -3.49
CA LEU A 97 3.05 -0.66 -3.71
C LEU A 97 2.98 -1.62 -2.54
N ASP A 98 2.84 -2.91 -2.82
CA ASP A 98 3.13 -3.98 -1.88
C ASP A 98 4.65 -4.10 -1.66
N ALA A 99 5.26 -3.05 -1.08
CA ALA A 99 6.69 -2.93 -0.79
C ALA A 99 6.91 -2.20 0.55
N CYS A 100 8.13 -2.28 1.09
CA CYS A 100 8.46 -1.68 2.39
C CYS A 100 8.41 -0.14 2.33
N MET A 101 8.96 0.46 1.29
CA MET A 101 8.90 1.91 1.08
C MET A 101 9.03 2.23 -0.40
N ALA A 102 8.57 3.43 -0.79
CA ALA A 102 8.94 4.02 -2.07
C ALA A 102 10.44 4.38 -2.08
N SER A 103 11.03 4.45 -3.27
CA SER A 103 12.45 4.74 -3.47
C SER A 103 12.60 6.00 -4.33
N GLN A 104 13.50 6.91 -3.95
CA GLN A 104 13.77 8.10 -4.77
C GLN A 104 14.27 7.69 -6.17
N LEU A 105 15.10 6.64 -6.27
CA LEU A 105 15.59 6.13 -7.55
C LEU A 105 14.45 5.60 -8.42
N VAL A 106 13.55 4.83 -7.79
CA VAL A 106 12.37 4.29 -8.46
C VAL A 106 11.50 5.42 -8.96
N ASN A 107 11.23 6.44 -8.13
CA ASN A 107 10.43 7.60 -8.52
C ASN A 107 11.05 8.35 -9.71
N ILE A 108 12.35 8.65 -9.66
CA ILE A 108 13.07 9.30 -10.76
C ILE A 108 12.95 8.47 -12.04
N LYS A 109 13.17 7.16 -11.95
CA LYS A 109 13.16 6.30 -13.13
C LYS A 109 11.76 6.09 -13.72
N VAL A 110 10.73 6.00 -12.87
CA VAL A 110 9.33 5.95 -13.32
C VAL A 110 8.95 7.23 -14.03
N LEU A 111 9.26 8.40 -13.45
CA LEU A 111 8.96 9.69 -14.07
C LEU A 111 9.67 9.87 -15.42
N ASP A 112 10.93 9.44 -15.55
CA ASP A 112 11.67 9.41 -16.82
C ASP A 112 10.93 8.59 -17.89
N ARG A 113 10.45 7.39 -17.55
CA ARG A 113 9.70 6.54 -18.47
C ARG A 113 8.31 7.08 -18.81
N LEU A 114 7.60 7.62 -17.84
CA LEU A 114 6.30 8.26 -18.06
C LEU A 114 6.46 9.48 -18.97
N LYS A 115 7.52 10.28 -18.78
CA LYS A 115 7.83 11.41 -19.66
C LYS A 115 8.10 10.97 -21.10
N ALA A 116 8.87 9.90 -21.28
CA ALA A 116 9.14 9.36 -22.61
C ALA A 116 7.87 8.83 -23.30
N ARG A 117 6.88 8.34 -22.53
CA ARG A 117 5.63 7.76 -23.06
C ARG A 117 4.51 8.78 -23.27
N TYR A 118 4.33 9.71 -22.34
CA TYR A 118 3.17 10.60 -22.23
C TYR A 118 3.53 12.09 -22.24
N GLY A 119 4.79 12.45 -22.47
CA GLY A 119 5.24 13.83 -22.36
C GLY A 119 5.08 14.36 -20.94
N ASP A 120 4.61 15.60 -20.78
CA ASP A 120 4.47 16.24 -19.47
C ASP A 120 3.18 15.88 -18.72
N LEU A 121 2.37 14.96 -19.26
CA LEU A 121 1.08 14.56 -18.69
C LEU A 121 1.20 13.99 -17.26
N TYR A 122 2.29 13.25 -17.02
CA TYR A 122 2.62 12.65 -15.73
C TYR A 122 4.01 13.08 -15.32
N ASN A 123 4.10 13.88 -14.28
CA ASN A 123 5.32 14.52 -13.81
C ASN A 123 5.40 14.52 -12.28
N GLU A 124 6.46 15.09 -11.73
CA GLU A 124 6.74 15.11 -10.30
C GLU A 124 5.64 15.80 -9.47
N ASN A 125 4.83 16.68 -10.09
CA ASN A 125 3.79 17.39 -9.38
C ASN A 125 2.54 16.52 -9.17
N ASN A 126 2.24 15.59 -10.08
CA ASN A 126 0.97 14.87 -10.08
C ASN A 126 1.07 13.34 -9.98
N VAL A 127 2.26 12.76 -9.82
CA VAL A 127 2.45 11.30 -9.61
C VAL A 127 3.02 11.00 -8.23
N ALA A 128 2.19 10.49 -7.32
CA ALA A 128 2.61 10.06 -5.98
C ALA A 128 2.79 8.53 -5.92
N ILE A 129 3.84 8.05 -5.24
CA ILE A 129 4.15 6.63 -5.08
C ILE A 129 4.38 6.36 -3.59
N SER A 130 3.68 5.37 -3.03
CA SER A 130 3.75 4.99 -1.62
C SER A 130 3.86 3.48 -1.47
N GLY A 131 4.55 3.01 -0.42
CA GLY A 131 4.61 1.60 -0.05
C GLY A 131 3.67 1.29 1.11
N ILE A 132 3.07 0.10 1.13
CA ILE A 132 2.26 -0.38 2.25
C ILE A 132 3.08 -0.71 3.50
N HIS A 133 4.41 -0.62 3.41
CA HIS A 133 5.32 -0.93 4.51
C HIS A 133 5.28 -2.40 4.96
N THR A 134 5.18 -3.32 3.99
CA THR A 134 5.45 -4.75 4.23
C THR A 134 6.94 -4.97 4.47
N HIS A 135 7.29 -5.71 5.52
CA HIS A 135 8.66 -6.14 5.82
C HIS A 135 9.00 -7.51 5.19
N ALA A 136 8.07 -8.05 4.39
CA ALA A 136 8.17 -9.36 3.76
C ALA A 136 8.33 -9.28 2.22
N GLY A 137 8.98 -8.22 1.72
CA GLY A 137 9.35 -8.08 0.30
C GLY A 137 10.88 -8.12 0.08
N PRO A 138 11.37 -8.50 -1.12
CA PRO A 138 12.79 -8.50 -1.43
C PRO A 138 13.36 -7.06 -1.45
N GLY A 139 14.56 -6.88 -0.91
CA GLY A 139 15.26 -5.60 -0.84
C GLY A 139 16.10 -5.27 -2.07
N GLY A 140 17.08 -4.37 -1.88
CA GLY A 140 18.07 -4.03 -2.90
C GLY A 140 17.61 -3.04 -3.99
N TYR A 141 16.55 -2.25 -3.75
CA TYR A 141 16.02 -1.28 -4.72
C TYR A 141 16.17 0.20 -4.27
N LEU A 142 16.89 0.44 -3.16
CA LEU A 142 17.15 1.75 -2.58
C LEU A 142 18.59 2.20 -2.89
N GLN A 143 18.79 3.48 -3.20
CA GLN A 143 20.08 4.01 -3.68
C GLN A 143 21.05 4.45 -2.59
N TYR A 144 20.56 4.75 -1.39
CA TYR A 144 21.39 5.30 -0.31
C TYR A 144 22.12 4.19 0.45
N VAL A 145 23.39 4.43 0.80
CA VAL A 145 24.29 3.39 1.33
C VAL A 145 23.72 2.70 2.57
N VAL A 146 23.02 3.43 3.45
CA VAL A 146 22.43 2.82 4.65
C VAL A 146 21.45 1.69 4.32
N TYR A 147 20.71 1.80 3.23
CA TYR A 147 19.75 0.77 2.79
C TYR A 147 20.40 -0.31 1.92
N ILE A 148 21.48 0.03 1.22
CA ILE A 148 22.28 -0.94 0.44
C ILE A 148 22.95 -1.92 1.40
N ILE A 149 23.51 -1.44 2.51
CA ILE A 149 24.15 -2.27 3.53
C ILE A 149 23.15 -3.29 4.09
N THR A 150 21.93 -2.86 4.43
CA THR A 150 20.91 -3.77 5.00
C THR A 150 20.36 -4.77 3.99
N SER A 151 20.48 -4.48 2.69
CA SER A 151 20.08 -5.39 1.60
C SER A 151 21.23 -6.25 1.09
N LEU A 152 22.43 -6.12 1.65
CA LEU A 152 23.69 -6.70 1.16
C LEU A 152 24.03 -6.34 -0.30
N GLY A 153 23.50 -5.22 -0.80
CA GLY A 153 23.76 -4.74 -2.16
C GLY A 153 22.53 -4.17 -2.87
N PHE A 154 22.78 -3.68 -4.09
CA PHE A 154 21.74 -3.27 -5.02
C PHE A 154 21.35 -4.46 -5.91
N VAL A 155 20.09 -4.87 -5.84
CA VAL A 155 19.54 -6.01 -6.58
C VAL A 155 18.77 -5.48 -7.78
N ARG A 156 19.42 -5.50 -8.94
CA ARG A 156 18.87 -4.93 -10.18
C ARG A 156 17.51 -5.53 -10.55
N GLN A 157 17.31 -6.82 -10.31
CA GLN A 157 16.04 -7.50 -10.56
C GLN A 157 14.90 -6.91 -9.71
N SER A 158 15.11 -6.70 -8.40
CA SER A 158 14.12 -6.04 -7.53
C SER A 158 13.80 -4.63 -8.01
N PHE A 159 14.82 -3.85 -8.39
CA PHE A 159 14.62 -2.50 -8.90
C PHE A 159 13.82 -2.47 -10.20
N ASP A 160 14.22 -3.27 -11.20
CA ASP A 160 13.60 -3.25 -12.52
C ASP A 160 12.13 -3.71 -12.46
N VAL A 161 11.80 -4.78 -11.72
CA VAL A 161 10.39 -5.23 -11.61
C VAL A 161 9.49 -4.22 -10.91
N ILE A 162 10.01 -3.47 -9.93
CA ILE A 162 9.24 -2.41 -9.27
C ILE A 162 9.00 -1.25 -10.24
N VAL A 163 10.03 -0.77 -10.95
CA VAL A 163 9.90 0.30 -11.94
C VAL A 163 8.94 -0.11 -13.07
N ASP A 164 9.13 -1.30 -13.61
CA ASP A 164 8.29 -1.86 -14.68
C ASP A 164 6.84 -1.99 -14.22
N GLY A 165 6.59 -2.58 -13.06
CA GLY A 165 5.23 -2.77 -12.57
C GLY A 165 4.51 -1.48 -12.19
N ILE A 166 5.24 -0.45 -11.72
CA ILE A 166 4.67 0.89 -11.53
C ILE A 166 4.22 1.47 -12.86
N GLU A 167 5.13 1.51 -13.85
CA GLU A 167 4.81 2.02 -15.19
C GLU A 167 3.60 1.29 -15.78
N GLN A 168 3.59 -0.04 -15.73
CA GLN A 168 2.49 -0.84 -16.28
C GLN A 168 1.17 -0.62 -15.54
N SER A 169 1.18 -0.51 -14.20
CA SER A 169 -0.06 -0.20 -13.45
C SER A 169 -0.63 1.16 -13.82
N ILE A 170 0.22 2.18 -14.06
CA ILE A 170 -0.21 3.50 -14.53
C ILE A 170 -0.73 3.43 -15.95
N VAL A 171 -0.08 2.67 -16.84
CA VAL A 171 -0.55 2.46 -18.23
C VAL A 171 -1.92 1.79 -18.24
N GLU A 172 -2.13 0.75 -17.43
CA GLU A 172 -3.44 0.11 -17.26
C GLU A 172 -4.48 1.10 -16.74
N ALA A 173 -4.16 1.85 -15.69
CA ALA A 173 -5.06 2.85 -15.12
C ALA A 173 -5.43 3.95 -16.13
N HIS A 174 -4.45 4.42 -16.92
CA HIS A 174 -4.65 5.41 -17.98
C HIS A 174 -5.60 4.89 -19.05
N ASN A 175 -5.39 3.66 -19.51
CA ASN A 175 -6.24 3.04 -20.53
C ASN A 175 -7.65 2.71 -20.02
N ASN A 176 -7.83 2.69 -18.70
CA ASN A 176 -9.11 2.47 -18.03
C ASN A 176 -9.83 3.75 -17.60
N LEU A 177 -9.33 4.94 -17.95
CA LEU A 177 -9.98 6.22 -17.61
C LEU A 177 -11.36 6.32 -18.25
N ARG A 178 -12.39 6.52 -17.40
CA ARG A 178 -13.80 6.63 -17.80
C ARG A 178 -14.55 7.58 -16.86
N PRO A 179 -15.67 8.18 -17.32
CA PRO A 179 -16.52 9.01 -16.47
C PRO A 179 -16.96 8.28 -15.19
N GLY A 180 -16.82 8.95 -14.05
CA GLY A 180 -17.20 8.37 -12.78
C GLY A 180 -17.18 9.35 -11.61
N LYS A 181 -17.56 8.80 -10.47
CA LYS A 181 -17.75 9.50 -9.19
C LYS A 181 -16.87 8.92 -8.12
N ILE A 182 -16.57 9.76 -7.13
CA ILE A 182 -15.71 9.42 -6.01
C ILE A 182 -16.48 9.67 -4.73
N TYR A 183 -16.48 8.69 -3.83
CA TYR A 183 -17.12 8.81 -2.53
C TYR A 183 -16.10 8.63 -1.41
N VAL A 184 -16.30 9.31 -0.29
CA VAL A 184 -15.48 9.16 0.91
C VAL A 184 -16.32 8.61 2.06
N ASN A 185 -15.68 7.83 2.93
CA ASN A 185 -16.27 7.41 4.19
C ASN A 185 -15.18 7.18 5.24
N LYS A 186 -15.54 7.26 6.52
CA LYS A 186 -14.61 7.15 7.64
C LYS A 186 -15.22 6.33 8.77
N GLY A 187 -14.40 5.59 9.49
CA GLY A 187 -14.84 4.90 10.69
C GLY A 187 -13.74 4.23 11.47
N ASP A 188 -13.99 4.02 12.76
CA ASP A 188 -13.02 3.42 13.66
C ASP A 188 -12.82 1.92 13.40
N LEU A 189 -11.57 1.52 13.21
CA LEU A 189 -11.08 0.15 13.23
C LEU A 189 -10.31 -0.10 14.52
N LEU A 190 -10.95 -0.82 15.43
CA LEU A 190 -10.32 -1.26 16.67
C LEU A 190 -9.57 -2.58 16.45
N ASP A 191 -8.60 -2.85 17.34
CA ASP A 191 -7.87 -4.12 17.38
C ASP A 191 -7.12 -4.49 16.07
N ALA A 192 -6.72 -3.52 15.26
CA ALA A 192 -5.82 -3.75 14.10
C ALA A 192 -4.46 -3.02 14.22
N GLY A 193 -4.19 -2.49 15.42
CA GLY A 193 -2.96 -1.76 15.71
C GLY A 193 -2.84 -1.43 17.20
N VAL A 194 -1.63 -1.53 17.76
CA VAL A 194 -1.26 -1.14 19.13
C VAL A 194 0.00 -0.27 19.13
N ASN A 195 0.13 0.65 20.10
CA ASN A 195 1.33 1.48 20.20
C ASN A 195 2.52 0.61 20.68
N ARG A 196 3.61 0.58 19.91
CA ARG A 196 4.85 -0.15 20.26
C ARG A 196 5.91 0.71 20.96
N SER A 197 5.65 2.01 21.13
CA SER A 197 6.48 2.96 21.86
C SER A 197 5.63 3.83 22.80
N PRO A 198 4.81 3.23 23.69
CA PRO A 198 3.85 3.98 24.50
C PRO A 198 4.52 4.98 25.46
N SER A 199 5.72 4.70 25.95
CA SER A 199 6.52 5.66 26.72
C SER A 199 6.85 6.93 25.92
N GLY A 200 7.15 6.78 24.61
CA GLY A 200 7.36 7.89 23.68
C GLY A 200 6.09 8.74 23.51
N TYR A 201 4.93 8.11 23.33
CA TYR A 201 3.65 8.81 23.27
C TYR A 201 3.35 9.62 24.55
N LEU A 202 3.70 9.08 25.73
CA LEU A 202 3.46 9.75 27.02
C LEU A 202 4.27 11.03 27.21
N ASN A 203 5.34 11.23 26.43
CA ASN A 203 6.13 12.47 26.44
C ASN A 203 5.40 13.64 25.75
N ASN A 204 4.33 13.38 24.98
CA ASN A 204 3.51 14.44 24.41
C ASN A 204 2.76 15.21 25.53
N PRO A 205 2.57 16.55 25.40
CA PRO A 205 1.87 17.36 26.39
C PRO A 205 0.54 16.75 26.83
N ALA A 206 0.25 16.78 28.13
CA ALA A 206 -0.98 16.18 28.67
C ALA A 206 -2.25 16.80 28.06
N GLU A 207 -2.25 18.11 27.83
CA GLU A 207 -3.34 18.83 27.16
C GLU A 207 -3.56 18.32 25.72
N GLU A 208 -2.50 18.07 24.96
CA GLU A 208 -2.61 17.52 23.61
C GLU A 208 -3.16 16.09 23.67
N ARG A 209 -2.59 15.22 24.51
CA ARG A 209 -3.05 13.82 24.66
C ARG A 209 -4.51 13.73 25.07
N SER A 210 -5.01 14.67 25.87
CA SER A 210 -6.42 14.68 26.31
C SER A 210 -7.44 14.91 25.17
N LYS A 211 -6.98 15.39 24.01
CA LYS A 211 -7.81 15.56 22.80
C LYS A 211 -8.09 14.25 22.07
N TYR A 212 -7.34 13.18 22.38
CA TYR A 212 -7.41 11.91 21.69
C TYR A 212 -7.82 10.79 22.64
N ARG A 213 -8.72 9.91 22.18
CA ARG A 213 -9.20 8.77 22.97
C ARG A 213 -8.16 7.65 23.07
N TYR A 214 -7.30 7.52 22.05
CA TYR A 214 -6.34 6.43 21.90
C TYR A 214 -4.94 7.00 21.65
N ASN A 215 -3.91 6.19 21.89
CA ASN A 215 -2.51 6.52 21.61
C ASN A 215 -2.04 6.04 20.23
N VAL A 216 -2.96 5.61 19.38
CA VAL A 216 -2.76 5.30 17.96
C VAL A 216 -4.02 5.68 17.21
N ASP A 217 -3.89 6.03 15.94
CA ASP A 217 -5.04 6.37 15.11
C ASP A 217 -5.88 5.14 14.80
N LYS A 218 -7.18 5.24 15.12
CA LYS A 218 -8.16 4.18 14.89
C LYS A 218 -9.02 4.42 13.66
N GLU A 219 -9.05 5.63 13.11
CA GLU A 219 -9.88 5.96 11.95
C GLU A 219 -9.29 5.33 10.68
N MET A 220 -10.09 4.53 9.98
CA MET A 220 -9.86 4.19 8.58
C MET A 220 -10.61 5.20 7.70
N THR A 221 -9.91 5.76 6.71
CA THR A 221 -10.54 6.57 5.66
C THR A 221 -10.59 5.76 4.37
N LEU A 222 -11.78 5.62 3.80
CA LEU A 222 -12.03 4.93 2.54
C LEU A 222 -12.40 5.94 1.46
N VAL A 223 -11.83 5.79 0.27
CA VAL A 223 -12.25 6.43 -0.97
C VAL A 223 -12.72 5.35 -1.94
N LYS A 224 -13.97 5.48 -2.41
CA LYS A 224 -14.64 4.56 -3.33
C LYS A 224 -14.74 5.22 -4.70
N PHE A 225 -14.33 4.48 -5.73
CA PHE A 225 -14.41 4.91 -7.12
C PHE A 225 -15.54 4.16 -7.81
N VAL A 226 -16.45 4.90 -8.44
CA VAL A 226 -17.61 4.36 -9.15
C VAL A 226 -17.57 4.87 -10.57
N ASP A 227 -17.46 3.95 -11.51
CA ASP A 227 -17.64 4.19 -12.93
C ASP A 227 -19.14 4.31 -13.23
N ASP A 228 -19.51 5.22 -14.12
CA ASP A 228 -20.92 5.48 -14.43
C ASP A 228 -21.63 4.32 -15.12
N GLU A 229 -20.90 3.48 -15.86
CA GLU A 229 -21.45 2.35 -16.63
C GLU A 229 -21.31 1.03 -15.87
N PHE A 230 -20.13 0.78 -15.30
CA PHE A 230 -19.77 -0.50 -14.67
C PHE A 230 -19.98 -0.51 -13.16
N GLY A 231 -20.31 0.63 -12.56
CA GLY A 231 -20.47 0.76 -11.13
C GLY A 231 -19.11 0.76 -10.40
N PRO A 232 -19.02 0.20 -9.18
CA PRO A 232 -17.80 0.35 -8.38
C PRO A 232 -16.56 -0.30 -9.02
N VAL A 233 -15.47 0.45 -9.19
CA VAL A 233 -14.27 -0.02 -9.91
C VAL A 233 -13.01 -0.02 -9.06
N GLY A 234 -13.05 0.59 -7.87
CA GLY A 234 -11.95 0.46 -6.93
C GLY A 234 -12.24 1.03 -5.55
N SER A 235 -11.36 0.70 -4.61
CA SER A 235 -11.35 1.25 -3.26
C SER A 235 -9.93 1.59 -2.82
N PHE A 236 -9.80 2.66 -2.05
CA PHE A 236 -8.54 3.13 -1.52
C PHE A 236 -8.70 3.41 -0.03
N ASN A 237 -7.93 2.71 0.80
CA ASN A 237 -8.17 2.60 2.24
C ASN A 237 -6.93 3.04 3.03
N TRP A 238 -6.98 4.18 3.71
CA TRP A 238 -5.91 4.62 4.61
C TRP A 238 -6.17 4.14 6.05
N PHE A 239 -5.19 3.46 6.63
CA PHE A 239 -5.22 3.05 8.05
C PHE A 239 -3.80 2.86 8.59
N ALA A 240 -3.52 3.32 9.81
CA ALA A 240 -2.20 3.22 10.42
C ALA A 240 -1.98 1.84 11.06
N THR A 241 -1.14 1.00 10.45
CA THR A 241 -0.63 -0.25 11.07
C THR A 241 0.57 -0.77 10.29
N HIS A 242 1.68 -1.11 10.95
CA HIS A 242 2.86 -1.64 10.25
C HIS A 242 2.54 -2.95 9.50
N GLY A 243 3.22 -3.17 8.37
CA GLY A 243 3.24 -4.47 7.67
C GLY A 243 4.29 -5.41 8.27
N THR A 244 4.13 -5.73 9.56
CA THR A 244 5.03 -6.55 10.38
C THR A 244 4.28 -7.68 11.11
N SER A 245 3.21 -8.19 10.51
CA SER A 245 2.56 -9.41 11.01
C SER A 245 3.39 -10.65 10.69
N MET A 246 4.03 -10.68 9.52
CA MET A 246 5.10 -11.63 9.17
C MET A 246 6.39 -11.17 9.85
N SER A 247 6.97 -12.02 10.68
CA SER A 247 8.10 -11.69 11.54
C SER A 247 9.44 -11.68 10.80
N ARG A 248 10.50 -11.26 11.50
CA ARG A 248 11.89 -11.27 10.99
C ARG A 248 12.46 -12.66 10.66
N THR A 249 11.78 -13.74 11.06
CA THR A 249 12.17 -15.13 10.75
C THR A 249 11.45 -15.68 9.53
N ASN A 250 10.42 -15.00 9.01
CA ASN A 250 9.80 -15.35 7.74
C ASN A 250 10.78 -15.17 6.57
N SER A 251 10.78 -16.13 5.65
CA SER A 251 11.55 -16.09 4.40
C SER A 251 10.65 -16.09 3.14
N LEU A 252 9.33 -16.07 3.27
CA LEU A 252 8.40 -16.08 2.14
C LEU A 252 7.98 -14.66 1.75
N ILE A 253 8.01 -14.35 0.46
CA ILE A 253 7.50 -13.05 -0.04
C ILE A 253 6.02 -12.90 0.26
N SER A 254 5.63 -11.78 0.85
CA SER A 254 4.27 -11.49 1.30
C SER A 254 3.98 -9.98 1.30
N GLY A 255 2.77 -9.60 0.90
CA GLY A 255 2.25 -8.24 1.10
C GLY A 255 1.83 -7.96 2.55
N ASP A 256 2.07 -8.89 3.47
CA ASP A 256 1.71 -8.79 4.89
C ASP A 256 0.20 -8.52 5.09
N ASN A 257 -0.19 -7.92 6.20
CA ASN A 257 -1.60 -7.73 6.56
C ASN A 257 -2.34 -6.79 5.59
N LYS A 258 -1.68 -5.74 5.07
CA LYS A 258 -2.28 -4.80 4.11
C LYS A 258 -2.43 -5.39 2.72
N GLY A 259 -1.44 -6.14 2.24
CA GLY A 259 -1.54 -6.89 0.99
C GLY A 259 -2.60 -7.99 1.06
N ALA A 260 -2.73 -8.66 2.21
CA ALA A 260 -3.81 -9.61 2.46
C ALA A 260 -5.19 -8.91 2.44
N ALA A 261 -5.35 -7.77 3.10
CA ALA A 261 -6.58 -6.99 3.08
C ALA A 261 -6.97 -6.54 1.67
N ALA A 262 -6.00 -6.06 0.88
CA ALA A 262 -6.19 -5.68 -0.52
C ALA A 262 -6.69 -6.86 -1.34
N ARG A 263 -6.03 -8.02 -1.21
CA ARG A 263 -6.43 -9.25 -1.88
C ARG A 263 -7.83 -9.71 -1.48
N PHE A 264 -8.16 -9.68 -0.18
CA PHE A 264 -9.50 -10.05 0.29
C PHE A 264 -10.58 -9.13 -0.27
N MET A 265 -10.31 -7.83 -0.37
CA MET A 265 -11.23 -6.87 -0.98
C MET A 265 -11.40 -7.09 -2.49
N GLU A 266 -10.31 -7.36 -3.22
CA GLU A 266 -10.33 -7.69 -4.65
C GLU A 266 -11.12 -8.99 -4.90
N ASP A 267 -10.83 -10.05 -4.14
CA ASP A 267 -11.54 -11.33 -4.21
C ASP A 267 -13.04 -11.18 -3.86
N TRP A 268 -13.37 -10.35 -2.85
CA TRP A 268 -14.74 -10.04 -2.45
C TRP A 268 -15.52 -9.32 -3.56
N ALA A 269 -14.91 -8.34 -4.23
CA ALA A 269 -15.54 -7.59 -5.30
C ALA A 269 -15.79 -8.47 -6.54
N GLU A 270 -14.87 -9.36 -6.88
CA GLU A 270 -15.05 -10.33 -7.97
C GLU A 270 -16.20 -11.33 -7.69
N GLN A 271 -16.37 -11.73 -6.43
CA GLN A 271 -17.43 -12.67 -6.00
C GLN A 271 -18.80 -12.01 -5.89
N ASN A 272 -18.89 -10.80 -5.33
CA ASN A 272 -20.16 -10.12 -5.06
C ASN A 272 -20.73 -9.32 -6.24
N GLY A 273 -20.10 -9.40 -7.41
CA GLY A 273 -20.71 -9.00 -8.67
C GLY A 273 -20.75 -7.49 -8.89
N LEU A 274 -19.67 -6.96 -9.46
CA LEU A 274 -19.82 -5.94 -10.50
C LEU A 274 -20.72 -6.52 -11.60
N PRO A 275 -21.65 -5.74 -12.19
CA PRO A 275 -22.73 -6.27 -13.02
C PRO A 275 -22.21 -7.28 -14.05
N LYS A 276 -22.47 -8.56 -13.83
CA LYS A 276 -22.19 -9.60 -14.82
C LYS A 276 -23.24 -9.44 -15.90
N HIS A 277 -22.83 -9.11 -17.12
CA HIS A 277 -23.70 -9.26 -18.28
C HIS A 277 -24.30 -10.67 -18.25
N THR A 278 -25.62 -10.69 -18.37
CA THR A 278 -26.53 -11.81 -18.10
C THR A 278 -26.10 -13.12 -18.78
N ALA A 279 -25.83 -14.12 -17.95
CA ALA A 279 -26.06 -15.52 -18.29
C ALA A 279 -26.79 -16.17 -17.13
N HIS A 280 -28.03 -16.59 -17.41
CA HIS A 280 -28.95 -17.21 -16.47
C HIS A 280 -28.31 -18.36 -15.68
N ALA A 281 -28.37 -18.27 -14.35
CA ALA A 281 -28.30 -19.44 -13.48
C ALA A 281 -29.24 -19.24 -12.28
N ASN A 282 -30.10 -20.23 -12.07
CA ASN A 282 -31.22 -20.22 -11.14
C ASN A 282 -30.79 -20.01 -9.68
N SER A 283 -31.62 -19.23 -8.99
CA SER A 283 -31.65 -19.05 -7.54
C SER A 283 -31.94 -20.37 -6.82
N ASN A 284 -31.12 -20.69 -5.82
CA ASN A 284 -31.52 -21.24 -4.51
C ASN A 284 -30.26 -21.65 -3.75
N ASP A 285 -29.70 -20.78 -2.90
CA ASP A 285 -29.28 -21.15 -1.53
C ASP A 285 -28.87 -19.89 -0.75
N PHE A 286 -29.54 -19.62 0.36
CA PHE A 286 -29.21 -18.54 1.30
C PHE A 286 -28.89 -19.23 2.63
N GLY A 287 -27.60 -19.48 2.89
CA GLY A 287 -27.16 -20.14 4.12
C GLY A 287 -25.63 -20.28 4.21
N SER A 288 -25.03 -19.54 5.13
CA SER A 288 -23.64 -19.67 5.62
C SER A 288 -22.51 -19.42 4.62
N LEU A 289 -21.87 -18.25 4.73
CA LEU A 289 -20.57 -17.94 4.10
C LEU A 289 -19.46 -18.81 4.72
N HIS A 290 -19.34 -20.05 4.26
CA HIS A 290 -18.12 -20.83 4.36
C HIS A 290 -17.28 -20.58 3.10
N LEU A 291 -16.24 -19.76 3.24
CA LEU A 291 -15.14 -19.69 2.28
C LEU A 291 -14.65 -21.12 1.98
N PRO A 292 -14.47 -21.51 0.69
CA PRO A 292 -14.03 -22.85 0.36
C PRO A 292 -12.63 -23.11 0.92
N ARG A 293 -12.60 -23.94 1.98
CA ARG A 293 -11.42 -24.47 2.64
C ARG A 293 -10.66 -25.37 1.66
N ARG A 294 -9.76 -24.79 0.86
CA ARG A 294 -8.70 -25.53 0.16
C ARG A 294 -7.38 -25.32 0.88
N VAL A 295 -7.36 -25.70 2.15
CA VAL A 295 -6.13 -26.00 2.87
C VAL A 295 -5.83 -27.45 2.56
N SER A 296 -4.76 -27.72 1.83
CA SER A 296 -4.20 -29.06 1.76
C SER A 296 -3.78 -29.45 3.18
N THR A 297 -4.59 -30.26 3.84
CA THR A 297 -4.25 -30.91 5.12
C THR A 297 -3.27 -32.04 4.83
N ILE A 298 -2.01 -31.69 4.55
CA ILE A 298 -0.85 -32.57 4.73
C ILE A 298 0.29 -31.67 5.21
N ILE A 299 0.32 -31.40 6.51
CA ILE A 299 1.56 -31.04 7.22
C ILE A 299 1.63 -32.04 8.39
N PRO A 300 2.52 -33.05 8.33
CA PRO A 300 2.88 -33.82 9.50
C PRO A 300 3.65 -32.93 10.49
N GLU A 301 3.63 -33.33 11.76
CA GLU A 301 4.32 -32.72 12.90
C GLU A 301 5.77 -32.26 12.60
N PRO A 302 6.31 -31.23 13.30
CA PRO A 302 7.57 -30.55 12.95
C PRO A 302 8.86 -31.38 12.99
N ASP A 303 8.81 -32.66 13.35
CA ASP A 303 9.99 -33.51 13.55
C ASP A 303 10.14 -34.65 12.53
N GLU A 304 9.32 -34.70 11.47
CA GLU A 304 9.44 -35.70 10.36
C GLU A 304 9.75 -35.08 9.00
N ILE A 305 10.69 -34.12 8.94
CA ILE A 305 11.31 -33.70 7.68
C ILE A 305 12.82 -33.92 7.78
N THR A 306 13.24 -35.14 7.48
CA THR A 306 14.66 -35.52 7.43
C THR A 306 14.98 -36.10 6.05
N ASP A 307 15.95 -35.46 5.38
CA ASP A 307 16.73 -35.85 4.20
C ASP A 307 16.00 -36.28 2.90
N ASP A 308 14.93 -37.06 2.97
CA ASP A 308 14.26 -37.65 1.80
C ASP A 308 13.61 -36.60 0.89
N LEU A 309 13.01 -35.56 1.45
CA LEU A 309 12.43 -34.46 0.66
C LEU A 309 13.50 -33.57 0.02
N MET A 310 14.65 -33.40 0.67
CA MET A 310 15.81 -32.70 0.06
C MET A 310 16.48 -33.54 -1.02
N GLN A 311 16.56 -34.85 -0.84
CA GLN A 311 17.06 -35.79 -1.84
C GLN A 311 16.12 -35.88 -3.05
N LEU A 312 14.80 -35.85 -2.81
CA LEU A 312 13.80 -35.78 -3.86
C LEU A 312 13.86 -34.44 -4.60
N ALA A 313 13.96 -33.31 -3.89
CA ALA A 313 14.08 -31.98 -4.50
C ALA A 313 15.36 -31.85 -5.36
N SER A 314 16.49 -32.38 -4.88
CA SER A 314 17.76 -32.39 -5.62
C SER A 314 17.79 -33.37 -6.80
N SER A 315 16.88 -34.36 -6.82
CA SER A 315 16.73 -35.27 -7.96
C SER A 315 16.06 -34.62 -9.19
N TYR A 316 15.35 -33.49 -9.01
CA TYR A 316 14.81 -32.73 -10.13
C TYR A 316 15.92 -31.87 -10.77
N LYS A 317 16.37 -32.26 -11.97
CA LYS A 317 17.20 -31.37 -12.79
C LYS A 317 16.39 -30.12 -13.15
N ALA A 318 16.95 -28.94 -12.85
CA ALA A 318 16.41 -27.66 -13.28
C ALA A 318 16.14 -27.71 -14.79
N SER A 319 14.86 -27.69 -15.17
CA SER A 319 14.46 -27.59 -16.57
C SER A 319 14.75 -26.16 -17.00
N GLY A 320 15.99 -25.91 -17.44
CA GLY A 320 16.43 -24.63 -17.97
C GLY A 320 15.30 -24.02 -18.80
N GLY A 321 14.76 -22.90 -18.30
CA GLY A 321 13.46 -22.39 -18.71
C GLY A 321 13.39 -22.29 -20.23
N ARG A 322 12.48 -23.05 -20.85
CA ARG A 322 12.17 -22.86 -22.26
C ARG A 322 11.44 -21.53 -22.39
N ILE A 323 11.98 -20.63 -23.19
CA ILE A 323 11.24 -19.48 -23.71
C ILE A 323 10.06 -20.05 -24.50
N LEU A 324 8.87 -20.01 -23.91
CA LEU A 324 7.63 -20.31 -24.62
C LEU A 324 7.42 -19.19 -25.65
N ALA A 325 7.70 -19.48 -26.91
CA ALA A 325 7.19 -18.67 -28.01
C ALA A 325 5.69 -18.49 -27.79
N SER A 326 5.22 -17.24 -27.82
CA SER A 326 3.87 -16.82 -27.47
C SER A 326 2.83 -17.65 -28.24
N SER A 327 2.33 -18.71 -27.60
CA SER A 327 1.32 -19.57 -28.22
C SER A 327 0.00 -18.80 -28.31
N ASN A 328 -0.73 -18.97 -29.40
CA ASN A 328 -2.02 -18.31 -29.65
C ASN A 328 -3.10 -18.60 -28.57
N ILE A 329 -2.84 -19.50 -27.63
CA ILE A 329 -3.73 -19.83 -26.50
C ILE A 329 -3.71 -18.71 -25.44
N THR A 330 -2.57 -18.10 -25.15
CA THR A 330 -2.48 -16.96 -24.21
C THR A 330 -3.19 -15.72 -24.77
N ARG A 331 -3.27 -15.59 -26.09
CA ARG A 331 -4.06 -14.55 -26.77
C ARG A 331 -5.56 -14.86 -26.74
N ARG A 332 -5.96 -16.13 -26.87
CA ARG A 332 -7.37 -16.53 -26.90
C ARG A 332 -8.07 -16.46 -25.54
N ILE A 333 -7.33 -16.62 -24.44
CA ILE A 333 -7.87 -16.45 -23.07
C ILE A 333 -8.00 -14.96 -22.69
N ARG A 334 -7.22 -14.06 -23.32
CA ARG A 334 -7.34 -12.60 -23.11
C ARG A 334 -8.58 -11.98 -23.76
N ASN A 335 -8.99 -12.46 -24.94
CA ASN A 335 -10.11 -11.87 -25.69
C ASN A 335 -11.50 -12.13 -25.11
N THR A 336 -11.68 -13.04 -24.14
CA THR A 336 -13.01 -13.31 -23.53
C THR A 336 -13.28 -12.51 -22.26
N GLN A 337 -12.34 -11.67 -21.83
CA GLN A 337 -12.46 -10.81 -20.64
C GLN A 337 -12.21 -9.33 -20.99
N GLU A 338 -12.56 -8.92 -22.21
CA GLU A 338 -12.16 -7.62 -22.80
C GLU A 338 -13.09 -6.44 -22.45
N ASN A 339 -14.20 -6.65 -21.73
CA ASN A 339 -15.23 -5.59 -21.60
C ASN A 339 -15.51 -5.08 -20.17
N SER A 340 -14.79 -5.51 -19.13
CA SER A 340 -14.93 -4.86 -17.80
C SER A 340 -13.57 -4.67 -17.13
N ALA A 341 -13.32 -3.44 -16.66
CA ALA A 341 -12.15 -3.15 -15.82
C ALA A 341 -12.21 -3.99 -14.54
N LYS A 342 -11.07 -4.56 -14.13
CA LYS A 342 -10.98 -5.30 -12.86
C LYS A 342 -11.05 -4.34 -11.69
N PHE A 343 -11.73 -4.77 -10.63
CA PHE A 343 -11.74 -4.04 -9.37
C PHE A 343 -10.33 -3.97 -8.78
N VAL A 344 -9.89 -2.79 -8.36
CA VAL A 344 -8.56 -2.59 -7.72
C VAL A 344 -8.75 -2.04 -6.31
N SER A 345 -8.12 -2.68 -5.32
CA SER A 345 -8.18 -2.22 -3.93
C SER A 345 -6.81 -1.97 -3.34
N ALA A 346 -6.57 -0.78 -2.80
CA ALA A 346 -5.35 -0.45 -2.08
C ALA A 346 -5.60 -0.25 -0.58
N PHE A 347 -4.71 -0.80 0.26
CA PHE A 347 -4.64 -0.51 1.69
C PHE A 347 -3.34 0.22 1.98
N CYS A 348 -3.46 1.53 2.17
CA CYS A 348 -2.37 2.47 2.25
C CYS A 348 -2.01 2.76 3.71
N GLN A 349 -0.76 3.18 3.91
CA GLN A 349 -0.31 3.68 5.20
C GLN A 349 -0.76 5.13 5.43
N SER A 350 -1.06 5.42 6.69
CA SER A 350 -1.07 6.78 7.23
C SER A 350 0.20 6.95 8.12
N ASN A 351 0.07 7.59 9.27
CA ASN A 351 1.05 7.72 10.33
C ASN A 351 1.21 6.41 11.16
N CYS A 352 1.87 5.40 10.59
CA CYS A 352 2.05 4.10 11.26
C CYS A 352 3.30 3.98 12.16
N GLY A 353 4.13 5.02 12.30
CA GLY A 353 5.49 4.94 12.85
C GLY A 353 5.65 4.15 14.16
N ASP A 354 4.72 4.31 15.10
CA ASP A 354 4.66 3.63 16.39
C ASP A 354 3.47 2.66 16.51
N VAL A 355 2.83 2.27 15.41
CA VAL A 355 1.67 1.36 15.39
C VAL A 355 2.07 -0.02 14.87
N SER A 356 2.00 -1.02 15.75
CA SER A 356 2.27 -2.42 15.47
C SER A 356 0.98 -3.21 15.22
N PRO A 357 0.96 -4.18 14.29
CA PRO A 357 -0.16 -5.12 14.11
C PRO A 357 -0.18 -6.22 15.18
N ASN A 358 0.83 -6.30 16.04
CA ASN A 358 0.99 -7.33 17.07
C ASN A 358 0.20 -6.98 18.34
N VAL A 359 -1.12 -7.00 18.19
CA VAL A 359 -2.10 -6.42 19.14
C VAL A 359 -2.21 -7.11 20.50
N LEU A 360 -1.65 -8.31 20.69
CA LEU A 360 -1.68 -8.97 22.00
C LEU A 360 -0.69 -8.36 23.00
N GLY A 361 0.22 -7.49 22.53
CA GLY A 361 1.26 -6.85 23.33
C GLY A 361 2.62 -7.53 23.21
N ALA A 362 3.61 -7.01 23.94
CA ALA A 362 4.99 -7.47 23.89
C ALA A 362 5.38 -8.28 25.13
N PHE A 363 5.99 -9.44 24.91
CA PHE A 363 6.33 -10.41 25.95
C PHE A 363 7.74 -10.95 25.77
N CYS A 364 8.33 -11.35 26.88
CA CYS A 364 9.59 -12.06 26.95
C CYS A 364 9.40 -13.52 26.52
N ILE A 365 10.13 -13.95 25.50
CA ILE A 365 9.99 -15.30 24.94
C ILE A 365 10.46 -16.41 25.90
N ASP A 366 11.33 -16.10 26.85
CA ASP A 366 11.89 -17.03 27.84
C ASP A 366 10.98 -17.24 29.06
N THR A 367 10.31 -16.18 29.51
CA THR A 367 9.55 -16.16 30.77
C THR A 367 8.04 -15.98 30.59
N ASN A 368 7.58 -15.60 29.38
CA ASN A 368 6.21 -15.18 29.09
C ASN A 368 5.71 -13.97 29.89
N LEU A 369 6.59 -13.26 30.58
CA LEU A 369 6.25 -12.01 31.27
C LEU A 369 6.17 -10.84 30.27
N PRO A 370 5.38 -9.80 30.55
CA PRO A 370 5.40 -8.58 29.74
C PRO A 370 6.80 -7.97 29.69
N CYS A 371 7.18 -7.42 28.54
CA CYS A 371 8.44 -6.69 28.42
C CYS A 371 8.47 -5.43 29.30
N ASP A 372 9.68 -4.95 29.60
CA ASP A 372 9.87 -3.63 30.18
C ASP A 372 9.22 -2.54 29.31
N PHE A 373 8.38 -1.71 29.95
CA PHE A 373 7.57 -0.71 29.28
C PHE A 373 8.39 0.40 28.60
N ASN A 374 9.50 0.80 29.21
CA ASN A 374 10.27 1.96 28.74
C ASN A 374 11.27 1.59 27.64
N HIS A 375 11.92 0.43 27.78
CA HIS A 375 13.06 0.04 26.95
C HIS A 375 12.77 -1.17 26.05
N SER A 376 11.60 -1.80 26.18
CA SER A 376 11.25 -3.04 25.46
C SER A 376 12.29 -4.13 25.67
N THR A 377 12.60 -4.42 26.94
CA THR A 377 13.63 -5.41 27.30
C THR A 377 13.11 -6.48 28.25
N CYS A 378 13.81 -7.60 28.27
CA CYS A 378 13.62 -8.74 29.16
C CYS A 378 14.97 -9.02 29.81
N ASN A 379 15.04 -8.99 31.14
CA ASN A 379 16.31 -9.09 31.87
C ASN A 379 17.36 -8.07 31.38
N GLY A 380 16.90 -6.88 30.96
CA GLY A 380 17.74 -5.80 30.44
C GLY A 380 18.27 -6.01 29.02
N LYS A 381 17.76 -7.00 28.27
CA LYS A 381 18.11 -7.31 26.88
C LYS A 381 16.89 -7.17 25.95
N ASN A 382 17.06 -6.62 24.76
CA ASN A 382 15.97 -6.43 23.81
C ASN A 382 15.65 -7.70 23.01
N GLU A 383 16.62 -8.59 22.80
CA GLU A 383 16.51 -9.72 21.86
C GLU A 383 15.45 -10.76 22.24
N LEU A 384 14.95 -10.71 23.46
CA LEU A 384 13.92 -11.61 23.97
C LEU A 384 12.53 -10.97 24.00
N CYS A 385 12.40 -9.67 23.72
CA CYS A 385 11.13 -8.95 23.78
C CYS A 385 10.45 -8.90 22.41
N TYR A 386 9.34 -9.63 22.27
CA TYR A 386 8.59 -9.71 21.00
C TYR A 386 7.12 -9.34 21.18
N GLY A 387 6.61 -8.55 20.24
CA GLY A 387 5.19 -8.33 20.01
C GLY A 387 4.52 -9.62 19.52
N ARG A 388 3.30 -9.88 19.98
CA ARG A 388 2.52 -11.05 19.56
C ARG A 388 1.28 -10.65 18.76
N GLY A 389 1.17 -11.18 17.56
CA GLY A 389 -0.03 -11.08 16.73
C GLY A 389 -1.20 -11.89 17.28
N PRO A 390 -2.44 -11.63 16.81
CA PRO A 390 -3.64 -12.28 17.31
C PRO A 390 -3.71 -13.79 16.99
N GLY A 391 -2.89 -14.28 16.05
CA GLY A 391 -2.75 -15.69 15.72
C GLY A 391 -1.54 -16.38 16.38
N TYR A 392 -0.85 -15.70 17.31
CA TYR A 392 0.38 -16.22 17.94
C TYR A 392 0.21 -17.67 18.44
N PRO A 393 1.20 -18.57 18.19
CA PRO A 393 2.51 -18.28 17.57
C PRO A 393 2.52 -18.27 16.04
N ASN A 394 1.37 -18.41 15.37
CA ASN A 394 1.29 -18.47 13.90
C ASN A 394 1.21 -17.06 13.29
N GLU A 395 2.29 -16.64 12.62
CA GLU A 395 2.38 -15.34 11.92
C GLU A 395 1.50 -15.26 10.66
N PHE A 396 1.29 -16.37 9.95
CA PHE A 396 0.37 -16.40 8.80
C PHE A 396 -1.08 -16.18 9.26
N GLU A 397 -1.46 -16.79 10.37
CA GLU A 397 -2.78 -16.58 10.97
C GLU A 397 -2.93 -15.16 11.53
N SER A 398 -1.87 -14.62 12.15
CA SER A 398 -1.85 -13.21 12.59
C SER A 398 -2.02 -12.25 11.40
N THR A 399 -1.31 -12.50 10.31
CA THR A 399 -1.40 -11.73 9.05
C THR A 399 -2.81 -11.80 8.47
N ARG A 400 -3.41 -13.00 8.45
CA ARG A 400 -4.78 -13.21 7.98
C ARG A 400 -5.78 -12.44 8.84
N ILE A 401 -5.71 -12.55 10.17
CA ILE A 401 -6.64 -11.89 11.10
C ILE A 401 -6.55 -10.36 10.99
N ILE A 402 -5.34 -9.79 11.00
CA ILE A 402 -5.18 -8.33 10.88
C ILE A 402 -5.59 -7.83 9.49
N GLY A 403 -5.31 -8.59 8.44
CA GLY A 403 -5.80 -8.29 7.10
C GLY A 403 -7.33 -8.35 7.00
N ASP A 404 -7.96 -9.36 7.59
CA ASP A 404 -9.41 -9.54 7.63
C ASP A 404 -10.10 -8.40 8.39
N ARG A 405 -9.56 -7.98 9.53
CA ARG A 405 -10.07 -6.81 10.29
C ARG A 405 -10.07 -5.53 9.45
N GLN A 406 -8.99 -5.27 8.72
CA GLN A 406 -8.90 -4.13 7.79
C GLN A 406 -9.91 -4.28 6.64
N PHE A 407 -9.97 -5.44 6.01
CA PHE A 407 -10.89 -5.75 4.92
C PHE A 407 -12.35 -5.58 5.32
N LEU A 408 -12.79 -6.16 6.44
CA LEU A 408 -14.18 -6.08 6.91
C LEU A 408 -14.61 -4.64 7.18
N LYS A 409 -13.73 -3.83 7.77
CA LYS A 409 -14.00 -2.39 7.95
C LYS A 409 -14.07 -1.67 6.60
N ALA A 410 -13.17 -1.98 5.66
CA ALA A 410 -13.25 -1.39 4.32
C ALA A 410 -14.56 -1.73 3.61
N VAL A 411 -15.03 -2.98 3.68
CA VAL A 411 -16.33 -3.39 3.10
C VAL A 411 -17.49 -2.62 3.73
N ASP A 412 -17.51 -2.50 5.06
CA ASP A 412 -18.52 -1.73 5.81
C ASP A 412 -18.56 -0.27 5.33
N LEU A 413 -17.40 0.39 5.27
CA LEU A 413 -17.27 1.77 4.79
C LEU A 413 -17.64 1.90 3.31
N PHE A 414 -17.27 0.93 2.48
CA PHE A 414 -17.51 0.94 1.04
C PHE A 414 -19.00 0.83 0.69
N ASN A 415 -19.72 -0.01 1.43
CA ASN A 415 -21.16 -0.23 1.25
C ASN A 415 -21.99 0.94 1.80
N SER A 416 -21.51 1.63 2.83
CA SER A 416 -22.20 2.77 3.45
C SER A 416 -21.74 4.15 2.95
N ALA A 417 -20.72 4.22 2.08
CA ALA A 417 -20.22 5.48 1.53
C ALA A 417 -21.30 6.20 0.72
N SER A 418 -21.59 7.44 1.12
CA SER A 418 -22.63 8.30 0.51
C SER A 418 -22.17 9.75 0.28
N GLU A 419 -21.08 10.18 0.90
CA GLU A 419 -20.50 11.50 0.69
C GLU A 419 -19.74 11.52 -0.64
N GLU A 420 -20.29 12.19 -1.66
CA GLU A 420 -19.65 12.38 -2.96
C GLU A 420 -18.62 13.51 -2.89
N LEU A 421 -17.37 13.24 -3.30
CA LEU A 421 -16.33 14.26 -3.41
C LEU A 421 -16.57 15.12 -4.65
N GLN A 422 -16.59 16.44 -4.47
CA GLN A 422 -16.74 17.42 -5.55
C GLN A 422 -15.66 18.50 -5.42
N GLY A 423 -15.21 19.05 -6.54
CA GLY A 423 -14.19 20.10 -6.56
C GLY A 423 -13.25 19.98 -7.75
N LYS A 424 -12.24 20.86 -7.77
CA LYS A 424 -11.16 20.82 -8.76
C LYS A 424 -10.00 19.98 -8.24
N ILE A 425 -9.30 19.34 -9.17
CA ILE A 425 -8.05 18.66 -8.85
C ILE A 425 -6.96 19.72 -8.70
N ASP A 426 -6.15 19.57 -7.65
CA ASP A 426 -4.96 20.39 -7.48
C ASP A 426 -3.84 19.56 -6.88
N TYR A 427 -2.61 20.02 -7.08
CA TYR A 427 -1.42 19.37 -6.55
C TYR A 427 -0.31 20.39 -6.36
N ARG A 428 0.52 20.20 -5.32
CA ARG A 428 1.77 20.94 -5.12
C ARG A 428 2.90 19.96 -4.89
N HIS A 429 4.09 20.33 -5.34
CA HIS A 429 5.29 19.56 -5.11
C HIS A 429 6.50 20.47 -4.95
N THR A 430 7.41 20.10 -4.06
CA THR A 430 8.71 20.75 -3.92
C THR A 430 9.73 19.77 -3.36
N TYR A 431 11.00 19.99 -3.67
CA TYR A 431 12.12 19.36 -2.96
C TYR A 431 12.67 20.33 -1.93
N LEU A 432 12.73 19.91 -0.67
CA LEU A 432 13.30 20.70 0.41
C LEU A 432 14.57 20.05 0.93
N ASP A 433 15.56 20.88 1.22
CA ASP A 433 16.77 20.46 1.92
C ASP A 433 16.49 20.35 3.41
N PHE A 434 16.44 19.13 3.93
CA PHE A 434 16.17 18.86 5.35
C PHE A 434 17.43 18.89 6.21
N SER A 435 18.62 19.09 5.63
CA SER A 435 19.84 19.12 6.44
C SER A 435 19.96 20.35 7.32
N GLN A 436 19.31 21.47 6.96
CA GLN A 436 19.43 22.77 7.65
C GLN A 436 18.17 23.64 7.53
N LEU A 437 16.99 23.02 7.45
CA LEU A 437 15.73 23.74 7.30
C LEU A 437 15.41 24.55 8.55
N GLU A 438 15.17 25.86 8.38
CA GLU A 438 14.74 26.75 9.46
C GLU A 438 13.25 26.56 9.77
N VAL A 439 12.93 26.38 11.06
CA VAL A 439 11.58 26.13 11.56
C VAL A 439 11.28 27.07 12.73
N SER A 440 10.19 27.83 12.61
CA SER A 440 9.68 28.65 13.70
C SER A 440 8.87 27.78 14.66
N VAL A 441 9.29 27.69 15.91
CA VAL A 441 8.59 26.94 16.97
C VAL A 441 8.16 27.87 18.11
N SER A 442 7.01 27.58 18.69
CA SER A 442 6.52 28.29 19.87
C SER A 442 7.33 27.89 21.09
N THR A 443 7.77 28.89 21.85
CA THR A 443 8.46 28.71 23.13
C THR A 443 7.46 28.50 24.27
N SER A 444 7.91 27.90 25.37
CA SER A 444 7.10 27.72 26.58
C SER A 444 6.63 29.03 27.22
N THR A 445 7.25 30.17 26.87
CA THR A 445 6.86 31.51 27.31
C THR A 445 5.94 32.25 26.33
N GLY A 446 5.51 31.60 25.24
CA GLY A 446 4.59 32.17 24.24
C GLY A 446 5.25 33.00 23.14
N GLY A 447 6.58 33.16 23.14
CA GLY A 447 7.34 33.74 22.02
C GLY A 447 7.61 32.73 20.89
N GLN A 448 8.12 33.18 19.74
CA GLN A 448 8.63 32.29 18.70
C GLN A 448 10.16 32.24 18.73
N GLN A 449 10.72 31.06 18.51
CA GLN A 449 12.15 30.87 18.26
C GLN A 449 12.33 30.16 16.92
N VAL A 450 13.36 30.56 16.17
CA VAL A 450 13.76 29.84 14.95
C VAL A 450 14.80 28.81 15.34
N VAL A 451 14.50 27.54 15.07
CA VAL A 451 15.42 26.41 15.21
C VAL A 451 15.76 25.86 13.82
N LYS A 452 16.76 24.98 13.73
CA LYS A 452 17.16 24.34 12.47
C LYS A 452 17.05 22.82 12.59
N THR A 453 16.67 22.17 11.50
CA THR A 453 16.87 20.72 11.38
C THR A 453 18.37 20.41 11.25
N CYS A 454 18.72 19.15 11.49
CA CYS A 454 20.09 18.66 11.45
C CYS A 454 20.33 17.76 10.25
N PRO A 455 21.57 17.65 9.74
CA PRO A 455 21.97 16.54 8.88
C PRO A 455 21.59 15.19 9.51
N ALA A 456 21.21 14.21 8.68
CA ALA A 456 20.69 12.93 9.15
C ALA A 456 21.66 12.22 10.10
N ALA A 457 21.15 11.67 11.21
CA ALA A 457 21.92 10.82 12.10
C ALA A 457 21.01 9.80 12.80
N MET A 458 21.52 8.58 12.96
CA MET A 458 20.84 7.47 13.64
C MET A 458 21.38 7.34 15.05
N GLY A 459 20.47 7.30 16.02
CA GLY A 459 20.82 7.17 17.43
C GLY A 459 21.09 5.73 17.84
N PHE A 460 21.57 5.51 19.07
CA PHE A 460 21.82 4.16 19.59
C PHE A 460 20.58 3.27 19.57
N SER A 461 19.41 3.82 19.91
CA SER A 461 18.14 3.07 19.88
C SER A 461 17.73 2.59 18.49
N PHE A 462 18.32 3.10 17.40
CA PHE A 462 18.13 2.51 16.06
C PHE A 462 18.56 1.04 16.04
N ALA A 463 19.71 0.70 16.63
CA ALA A 463 20.23 -0.66 16.69
C ALA A 463 19.47 -1.56 17.68
N ALA A 464 18.60 -0.99 18.52
CA ALA A 464 17.76 -1.74 19.43
C ALA A 464 16.56 -2.41 18.73
N GLY A 465 16.24 -2.02 17.49
CA GLY A 465 15.04 -2.47 16.80
C GLY A 465 13.75 -2.08 17.56
N THR A 466 12.68 -2.86 17.35
CA THR A 466 11.41 -2.66 18.06
C THR A 466 10.88 -3.99 18.57
N THR A 467 9.73 -3.99 19.25
CA THR A 467 9.06 -5.24 19.65
C THR A 467 8.59 -6.08 18.45
N ASP A 468 8.43 -5.49 17.25
CA ASP A 468 8.05 -6.25 16.03
C ASP A 468 9.23 -7.00 15.40
N GLY A 469 10.45 -6.61 15.78
CA GLY A 469 11.71 -7.11 15.26
C GLY A 469 12.84 -6.53 16.10
N PRO A 470 13.18 -7.17 17.23
CA PRO A 470 14.19 -6.64 18.14
C PRO A 470 15.54 -6.64 17.45
N GLY A 471 16.38 -5.69 17.83
CA GLY A 471 17.77 -5.59 17.37
C GLY A 471 18.66 -6.66 18.00
N ALA A 472 19.92 -6.33 18.17
CA ALA A 472 20.91 -7.23 18.78
C ALA A 472 21.80 -6.45 19.75
N PHE A 473 22.57 -7.18 20.57
CA PHE A 473 23.54 -6.65 21.53
C PHE A 473 22.87 -5.89 22.69
N ASP A 474 23.66 -5.12 23.44
CA ASP A 474 23.22 -4.35 24.61
C ASP A 474 22.45 -3.06 24.26
N PHE A 475 22.01 -2.88 23.01
CA PHE A 475 21.23 -1.72 22.59
C PHE A 475 19.80 -1.75 23.16
N LYS A 476 19.30 -0.58 23.57
CA LYS A 476 17.97 -0.42 24.17
C LYS A 476 17.21 0.73 23.53
N GLN A 477 15.89 0.59 23.44
CA GLN A 477 15.04 1.72 23.10
C GLN A 477 15.09 2.74 24.25
N GLY A 478 15.06 4.03 23.91
CA GLY A 478 15.13 5.12 24.89
C GLY A 478 16.53 5.41 25.43
N ASP A 479 17.61 4.90 24.82
CA ASP A 479 18.98 5.22 25.22
C ASP A 479 19.36 6.65 24.80
N ASP A 480 19.48 7.52 25.81
CA ASP A 480 19.88 8.92 25.69
C ASP A 480 21.35 9.19 26.08
N LYS A 481 22.07 8.15 26.55
CA LYS A 481 23.46 8.27 27.00
C LYS A 481 24.44 7.71 25.99
N GLY A 482 24.16 6.54 25.43
CA GLY A 482 25.05 5.81 24.55
C GLY A 482 26.29 5.23 25.26
N ASN A 483 26.49 3.92 25.14
CA ASN A 483 27.65 3.20 25.67
C ASN A 483 28.99 3.66 25.02
N PRO A 484 30.04 3.95 25.82
CA PRO A 484 31.38 4.29 25.32
C PRO A 484 31.96 3.32 24.27
N PHE A 485 31.69 2.02 24.40
CA PHE A 485 32.17 1.00 23.45
C PHE A 485 31.62 1.25 22.04
N TRP A 486 30.31 1.42 21.91
CA TRP A 486 29.68 1.65 20.60
C TRP A 486 29.96 3.04 20.03
N ARG A 487 30.25 4.04 20.88
CA ARG A 487 30.77 5.34 20.41
C ARG A 487 32.13 5.20 19.73
N LEU A 488 33.00 4.32 20.24
CA LEU A 488 34.28 4.01 19.62
C LEU A 488 34.05 3.29 18.27
N VAL A 489 33.18 2.27 18.23
CA VAL A 489 32.89 1.51 17.02
C VAL A 489 32.29 2.39 15.91
N GLY A 490 31.25 3.18 16.21
CA GLY A 490 30.67 4.12 15.25
C GLY A 490 31.68 5.18 14.78
N GLY A 491 32.55 5.62 15.69
CA GLY A 491 33.63 6.57 15.41
C GLY A 491 34.69 6.07 14.43
N ILE A 492 34.82 4.76 14.22
CA ILE A 492 35.71 4.17 13.18
C ILE A 492 35.21 4.52 11.78
N LEU A 493 33.88 4.59 11.57
CA LEU A 493 33.28 4.96 10.29
C LEU A 493 33.34 6.47 10.09
N LYS A 494 32.80 7.24 11.03
CA LYS A 494 32.80 8.70 11.04
C LYS A 494 32.55 9.19 12.46
N LYS A 495 33.50 9.94 13.02
CA LYS A 495 33.28 10.63 14.30
C LYS A 495 32.40 11.88 14.08
N PRO A 496 31.24 11.99 14.75
CA PRO A 496 30.39 13.17 14.63
C PRO A 496 31.09 14.44 15.13
N GLY A 497 30.89 15.55 14.42
CA GLY A 497 31.36 16.87 14.84
C GLY A 497 30.59 17.41 16.04
N LYS A 498 31.14 18.41 16.74
CA LYS A 498 30.47 19.04 17.90
C LYS A 498 29.12 19.67 17.52
N GLU A 499 29.07 20.37 16.40
CA GLU A 499 27.82 20.97 15.88
C GLU A 499 26.73 19.92 15.64
N GLN A 500 27.09 18.79 15.04
CA GLN A 500 26.16 17.69 14.76
C GLN A 500 25.66 17.03 16.06
N VAL A 501 26.54 16.83 17.05
CA VAL A 501 26.16 16.32 18.38
C VAL A 501 25.23 17.30 19.11
N ASP A 502 25.57 18.59 19.09
CA ASP A 502 24.77 19.63 19.74
C ASP A 502 23.39 19.76 19.06
N CYS A 503 23.33 19.64 17.73
CA CYS A 503 22.08 19.68 16.96
C CYS A 503 21.17 18.47 17.23
N GLN A 504 21.74 17.26 17.27
CA GLN A 504 20.97 16.02 17.46
C GLN A 504 20.58 15.77 18.92
N ALA A 505 21.06 16.56 19.88
CA ALA A 505 20.79 16.37 21.30
C ALA A 505 19.28 16.27 21.58
N PRO A 506 18.84 15.35 22.46
CA PRO A 506 19.63 14.46 23.32
C PRO A 506 20.04 13.11 22.66
N LYS A 507 19.86 12.94 21.35
CA LYS A 507 20.15 11.66 20.65
C LYS A 507 21.65 11.35 20.68
N PRO A 508 22.10 10.24 21.30
CA PRO A 508 23.47 9.77 21.16
C PRO A 508 23.65 9.20 19.74
N ILE A 509 24.49 9.84 18.92
CA ILE A 509 24.71 9.44 17.53
C ILE A 509 25.49 8.12 17.46
N LEU A 510 24.91 7.10 16.82
CA LEU A 510 25.57 5.85 16.46
C LEU A 510 26.16 5.94 15.04
N LEU A 511 25.37 6.43 14.07
CA LEU A 511 25.77 6.59 12.67
C LEU A 511 25.47 8.02 12.20
N ASP A 512 26.50 8.73 11.73
CA ASP A 512 26.40 10.13 11.25
C ASP A 512 26.11 10.20 9.74
N THR A 513 25.01 9.59 9.33
CA THR A 513 24.74 9.27 7.91
C THR A 513 24.62 10.50 6.99
N GLY A 514 24.25 11.66 7.52
CA GLY A 514 24.19 12.92 6.78
C GLY A 514 25.58 13.43 6.38
N GLU A 515 26.60 13.13 7.18
CA GLU A 515 28.00 13.55 7.00
C GLU A 515 28.88 12.47 6.33
N MET A 516 28.28 11.35 5.93
CA MET A 516 28.94 10.21 5.29
C MET A 516 28.62 10.21 3.78
N LYS A 517 29.66 10.44 2.97
CA LYS A 517 29.55 10.67 1.51
C LYS A 517 30.27 9.63 0.65
N GLU A 518 31.02 8.72 1.27
CA GLU A 518 31.81 7.70 0.60
C GLU A 518 31.21 6.30 0.85
N PRO A 519 31.12 5.42 -0.18
CA PRO A 519 31.41 5.67 -1.60
C PRO A 519 30.34 6.52 -2.32
N TYR A 520 29.18 6.69 -1.68
CA TYR A 520 28.07 7.54 -2.09
C TYR A 520 27.37 8.09 -0.84
N ASP A 521 26.39 8.97 -0.99
CA ASP A 521 25.56 9.46 0.12
C ASP A 521 24.92 8.32 0.93
N TRP A 522 25.09 8.36 2.25
CA TRP A 522 24.50 7.36 3.14
C TRP A 522 23.02 7.59 3.44
N ALA A 523 22.55 8.83 3.39
CA ALA A 523 21.17 9.20 3.64
C ALA A 523 20.69 10.31 2.70
N LEU A 524 19.37 10.37 2.52
CA LEU A 524 18.71 11.40 1.72
C LEU A 524 18.84 12.78 2.37
N ARG A 525 19.15 13.80 1.57
CA ARG A 525 19.17 15.23 1.97
C ARG A 525 17.94 15.99 1.48
N TYR A 526 17.54 15.78 0.23
CA TYR A 526 16.44 16.49 -0.42
C TYR A 526 15.16 15.65 -0.42
N PHE A 527 14.18 16.02 0.39
CA PHE A 527 12.94 15.27 0.52
C PHE A 527 11.84 15.84 -0.40
N PRO A 528 11.09 15.00 -1.12
CA PRO A 528 9.91 15.45 -1.85
C PRO A 528 8.76 15.72 -0.87
N PHE A 529 8.19 16.92 -0.92
CA PHE A 529 6.95 17.28 -0.22
C PHE A 529 5.83 17.48 -1.23
N ARG A 530 4.64 16.97 -0.92
CA ARG A 530 3.48 16.93 -1.82
C ARG A 530 2.19 17.24 -1.05
N SER A 531 1.26 17.95 -1.67
CA SER A 531 -0.10 18.18 -1.16
C SER A 531 -1.13 18.15 -2.27
#